data_AF-A0A3D1XTC0-F1
#
_entry.id   AF-A0A3D1XTC0-F1
#
_cell.length_a   1.000
_cell.length_b   1.000
_cell.length_c   1.000
_cell.angle_alpha   90.00
_cell.angle_beta   90.00
_cell.angle_gamma   90.00
#
_symmetry.space_group_name_H-M   'P 1'
#
loop_
_entity.id
_entity.type
_entity.pdbx_description
1 polymer ?
#
loop_
_entity_poly.entity_id
_entity_poly.type
_entity_poly.pdbx_seq_one_letter_code
_entity_poly.pdbx_strand_id
1 'polypeptide(L)'
;GFIHRIANKYCKNKNWLYLGRGIYYPIALEAALKMKEVAYVHAEGMPGGFLKHGTLAMIDDDISSIVFVPPKEKKDLYQSTIHSIEEIRARSGFVLGIHFTEQGKNQDLFSEELILPNVPPLIAPLIQLVIGQLFAYFTATSLKRNVDKPRSLAKSVTVG
;
A
#
# COMPACT_ATOMS: atom_id res chain seq x y z
N GLY A 1 14.11 11.71 0.15
CA GLY A 1 13.77 10.80 1.27
C GLY A 1 13.53 9.38 0.77
N PHE A 2 13.48 8.40 1.67
CA PHE A 2 13.36 6.98 1.33
C PHE A 2 12.08 6.64 0.54
N ILE A 3 10.93 7.22 0.94
CA ILE A 3 9.64 7.04 0.25
C ILE A 3 9.71 7.51 -1.21
N HIS A 4 10.26 8.71 -1.44
CA HIS A 4 10.43 9.28 -2.77
C HIS A 4 11.25 8.37 -3.70
N ARG A 5 12.31 7.72 -3.18
CA ARG A 5 13.15 6.82 -3.98
C ARG A 5 12.38 5.59 -4.45
N ILE A 6 11.61 4.95 -3.57
CA ILE A 6 10.80 3.78 -3.93
C ILE A 6 9.68 4.21 -4.88
N ALA A 7 8.96 5.29 -4.58
CA ALA A 7 7.91 5.80 -5.46
C ALA A 7 8.44 6.12 -6.87
N ASN A 8 9.60 6.77 -6.99
CA ASN A 8 10.22 7.05 -8.28
C ASN A 8 10.65 5.76 -9.01
N LYS A 9 11.23 4.78 -8.30
CA LYS A 9 11.66 3.49 -8.88
C LYS A 9 10.49 2.72 -9.50
N TYR A 10 9.33 2.72 -8.85
CA TYR A 10 8.15 1.94 -9.26
C TYR A 10 7.02 2.78 -9.87
N CYS A 11 7.26 4.05 -10.21
CA CYS A 11 6.20 4.96 -10.68
C CYS A 11 5.55 4.52 -12.00
N LYS A 12 6.22 3.67 -12.79
CA LYS A 12 5.72 3.16 -14.08
C LYS A 12 4.79 1.95 -13.93
N ASN A 13 4.70 1.35 -12.74
CA ASN A 13 3.82 0.22 -12.48
C ASN A 13 2.37 0.69 -12.57
N LYS A 14 1.58 0.02 -13.43
CA LYS A 14 0.24 0.48 -13.79
C LYS A 14 -0.85 -0.04 -12.87
N ASN A 15 -0.66 -1.23 -12.29
CA ASN A 15 -1.65 -1.92 -11.49
C ASN A 15 -1.10 -2.18 -10.09
N TRP A 16 -1.86 -1.76 -9.09
CA TRP A 16 -1.50 -1.93 -7.69
C TRP A 16 -2.66 -2.46 -6.86
N LEU A 17 -2.37 -3.47 -6.05
CA LEU A 17 -3.25 -3.93 -4.98
C LEU A 17 -2.77 -3.34 -3.65
N TYR A 18 -3.67 -2.69 -2.92
CA TYR A 18 -3.44 -2.16 -1.59
C TYR A 18 -4.16 -3.05 -0.59
N LEU A 19 -3.41 -3.65 0.32
CA LEU A 19 -3.89 -4.70 1.20
C LEU A 19 -3.75 -4.30 2.66
N GLY A 20 -4.84 -4.47 3.41
CA GLY A 20 -4.87 -4.28 4.86
C GLY A 20 -5.90 -5.19 5.52
N ARG A 21 -5.75 -5.43 6.83
CA ARG A 21 -6.71 -6.21 7.63
C ARG A 21 -7.23 -5.43 8.82
N GLY A 22 -8.48 -5.65 9.21
CA GLY A 22 -9.11 -4.92 10.30
C GLY A 22 -9.09 -3.41 10.05
N ILE A 23 -8.59 -2.63 11.02
CA ILE A 23 -8.48 -1.17 10.89
C ILE A 23 -7.55 -0.71 9.74
N TYR A 24 -6.68 -1.59 9.24
CA TYR A 24 -5.79 -1.28 8.11
C TYR A 24 -6.48 -1.42 6.75
N TYR A 25 -7.65 -2.06 6.68
CA TYR A 25 -8.40 -2.15 5.42
C TYR A 25 -8.88 -0.76 4.94
N PRO A 26 -9.52 0.08 5.78
CA PRO A 26 -9.80 1.47 5.41
C PRO A 26 -8.56 2.27 4.99
N ILE A 27 -7.40 2.01 5.60
CA ILE A 27 -6.13 2.64 5.21
C ILE A 27 -5.73 2.24 3.79
N ALA A 28 -5.89 0.95 3.45
CA ALA A 28 -5.63 0.45 2.11
C ALA A 28 -6.58 1.05 1.06
N LEU A 29 -7.87 1.17 1.38
CA LEU A 29 -8.86 1.83 0.52
C LEU A 29 -8.50 3.29 0.23
N GLU A 30 -8.19 4.06 1.28
CA GLU A 30 -7.87 5.48 1.14
C GLU A 30 -6.55 5.69 0.39
N ALA A 31 -5.52 4.90 0.68
CA ALA A 31 -4.25 4.97 -0.05
C ALA A 31 -4.40 4.63 -1.54
N ALA A 32 -5.18 3.60 -1.87
CA ALA A 32 -5.52 3.27 -3.25
C ALA A 32 -6.32 4.40 -3.93
N LEU A 33 -7.25 5.04 -3.19
CA LEU A 33 -8.00 6.18 -3.68
C LEU A 33 -7.08 7.36 -4.00
N LYS A 34 -6.16 7.74 -3.09
CA LYS A 34 -5.19 8.81 -3.37
C LYS A 34 -4.33 8.51 -4.58
N MET A 35 -3.88 7.27 -4.74
CA MET A 35 -3.10 6.84 -5.91
C MET A 35 -3.88 7.01 -7.22
N LYS A 36 -5.17 6.64 -7.24
CA LYS A 36 -6.05 6.86 -8.40
C LYS A 36 -6.21 8.35 -8.71
N GLU A 37 -6.47 9.15 -7.69
CA GLU A 37 -6.75 10.59 -7.84
C GLU A 37 -5.55 11.36 -8.39
N VAL A 38 -4.36 11.20 -7.82
CA VAL A 38 -3.23 12.10 -8.11
C VAL A 38 -2.25 11.54 -9.14
N ALA A 39 -2.09 10.21 -9.21
CA ALA A 39 -1.13 9.58 -10.11
C ALA A 39 -1.79 8.96 -11.37
N TYR A 40 -3.11 8.77 -11.36
CA TYR A 40 -3.88 8.08 -12.41
C TYR A 40 -3.44 6.64 -12.65
N VAL A 41 -2.98 5.98 -11.59
CA VAL A 41 -2.57 4.58 -11.58
C VAL A 41 -3.77 3.74 -11.17
N HIS A 42 -3.94 2.58 -11.80
CA HIS A 42 -5.00 1.65 -11.41
C HIS A 42 -4.64 1.04 -10.07
N ALA A 43 -5.32 1.49 -9.01
CA ALA A 43 -5.09 1.04 -7.65
C ALA A 43 -6.40 0.58 -7.01
N GLU A 44 -6.39 -0.64 -6.49
CA GLU A 44 -7.52 -1.27 -5.80
C GLU A 44 -7.16 -1.52 -4.35
N GLY A 45 -7.97 -1.01 -3.42
CA GLY A 45 -7.85 -1.31 -2.01
C GLY A 45 -8.78 -2.46 -1.64
N MET A 46 -8.28 -3.46 -0.92
CA MET A 46 -9.08 -4.63 -0.55
C MET A 46 -8.65 -5.23 0.80
N PRO A 47 -9.54 -5.99 1.47
CA PRO A 47 -9.18 -6.67 2.69
C PRO A 47 -8.25 -7.85 2.38
N GLY A 48 -7.12 -7.96 3.10
CA GLY A 48 -6.12 -9.01 2.85
C GLY A 48 -6.64 -10.45 3.02
N GLY A 49 -7.76 -10.63 3.74
CA GLY A 49 -8.43 -11.93 3.88
C GLY A 49 -9.13 -12.41 2.61
N PHE A 50 -9.41 -11.53 1.65
CA PHE A 50 -10.16 -11.86 0.44
C PHE A 50 -9.29 -12.36 -0.72
N LEU A 51 -7.96 -12.33 -0.56
CA LEU A 51 -6.99 -12.73 -1.60
C LEU A 51 -7.32 -14.09 -2.24
N LYS A 52 -7.63 -15.10 -1.41
CA LYS A 52 -7.95 -16.46 -1.87
C LYS A 52 -9.28 -16.61 -2.61
N HIS A 53 -10.14 -15.60 -2.56
CA HIS A 53 -11.47 -15.65 -3.15
C HIS A 53 -11.50 -15.17 -4.62
N GLY A 54 -10.33 -15.02 -5.24
CA GLY A 54 -10.19 -14.75 -6.68
C GLY A 54 -8.95 -13.90 -7.00
N THR A 55 -8.62 -12.93 -6.15
CA THR A 55 -7.55 -11.95 -6.43
C THR A 55 -6.18 -12.57 -6.63
N LEU A 56 -5.86 -13.68 -5.94
CA LEU A 56 -4.58 -14.36 -6.14
C LEU A 56 -4.36 -14.84 -7.59
N ALA A 57 -5.42 -15.04 -8.38
CA ALA A 57 -5.31 -15.39 -9.79
C ALA A 57 -4.77 -14.24 -10.66
N MET A 58 -4.82 -13.01 -10.16
CA MET A 58 -4.31 -11.81 -10.82
C MET A 58 -2.86 -11.50 -10.47
N ILE A 59 -2.26 -12.19 -9.49
CA ILE A 59 -0.87 -11.95 -9.09
C ILE A 59 0.07 -12.51 -10.15
N ASP A 60 0.77 -11.61 -10.82
CA ASP A 60 1.80 -11.87 -11.82
C ASP A 60 2.86 -10.73 -11.80
N ASP A 61 3.67 -10.63 -12.85
CA ASP A 61 4.70 -9.59 -12.99
C ASP A 61 4.14 -8.18 -13.24
N ASP A 62 2.87 -8.04 -13.66
CA ASP A 62 2.23 -6.77 -14.01
C ASP A 62 1.46 -6.15 -12.83
N ILE A 63 1.17 -6.92 -11.78
CA ILE A 63 0.48 -6.45 -10.56
C ILE A 63 1.42 -6.39 -9.37
N SER A 64 1.57 -5.18 -8.83
CA SER A 64 2.33 -4.95 -7.60
C SER A 64 1.42 -4.83 -6.38
N SER A 65 1.88 -5.29 -5.22
CA SER A 65 1.11 -5.20 -3.97
C SER A 65 1.78 -4.26 -2.97
N ILE A 66 1.01 -3.37 -2.35
CA ILE A 66 1.38 -2.65 -1.12
C ILE A 66 0.62 -3.30 0.03
N VAL A 67 1.34 -3.69 1.09
CA VAL A 67 0.74 -4.31 2.28
C VAL A 67 1.01 -3.46 3.51
N PHE A 68 -0.06 -3.01 4.15
CA PHE A 68 -0.03 -2.29 5.42
C PHE A 68 0.02 -3.28 6.57
N VAL A 69 1.22 -3.50 7.11
CA VAL A 69 1.46 -4.53 8.12
C VAL A 69 1.25 -3.93 9.52
N PRO A 70 0.34 -4.49 10.34
CA PRO A 70 0.15 -4.05 11.72
C PRO A 70 1.43 -4.15 12.57
N PRO A 71 1.53 -3.44 13.71
CA PRO A 71 2.53 -3.74 14.72
C PRO A 71 2.38 -5.16 15.29
N LYS A 72 3.48 -5.78 15.73
CA LYS A 72 3.50 -7.16 16.25
C LYS A 72 2.65 -7.36 17.51
N GLU A 73 2.38 -6.28 18.26
CA GLU A 73 1.48 -6.26 19.42
C GLU A 73 0.05 -6.62 19.04
N LYS A 74 -0.36 -6.40 17.78
CA LYS A 74 -1.65 -6.82 17.22
C LYS A 74 -1.52 -8.23 16.60
N LYS A 75 -1.21 -9.22 17.44
CA LYS A 75 -0.82 -10.60 17.04
C LYS A 75 -1.65 -11.18 15.90
N ASP A 76 -2.97 -11.25 16.04
CA ASP A 76 -3.83 -11.93 15.06
C ASP A 76 -3.84 -11.22 13.71
N LEU A 77 -3.89 -9.88 13.73
CA LEU A 77 -3.83 -9.07 12.51
C LEU A 77 -2.45 -9.17 11.86
N TYR A 78 -1.37 -9.13 12.65
CA TYR A 78 0.00 -9.27 12.17
C TYR A 78 0.17 -10.62 11.46
N GLN A 79 -0.08 -11.73 12.16
CA GLN A 79 0.10 -13.08 11.63
C GLN A 79 -0.74 -13.32 10.39
N SER A 80 -2.01 -12.91 10.40
CA SER A 80 -2.88 -13.05 9.24
C SER A 80 -2.42 -12.19 8.05
N THR A 81 -1.78 -11.05 8.29
CA THR A 81 -1.22 -10.20 7.23
C THR A 81 0.06 -10.80 6.66
N ILE A 82 0.92 -11.39 7.49
CA ILE A 82 2.11 -12.12 7.03
C ILE A 82 1.72 -13.30 6.14
N HIS A 83 0.72 -14.10 6.52
CA HIS A 83 0.21 -15.17 5.64
C HIS A 83 -0.27 -14.65 4.28
N SER A 84 -0.96 -13.51 4.25
CA SER A 84 -1.36 -12.87 2.99
C SER A 84 -0.14 -12.48 2.13
N ILE A 85 0.95 -12.01 2.75
CA ILE A 85 2.20 -11.67 2.04
C ILE A 85 2.85 -12.92 1.47
N GLU A 86 2.97 -13.98 2.27
CA GLU A 86 3.53 -15.26 1.85
C GLU A 86 2.76 -15.85 0.66
N GLU A 87 1.44 -15.74 0.65
CA GLU A 87 0.59 -16.20 -0.46
C GLU A 87 0.87 -15.46 -1.78
N ILE A 88 1.17 -14.17 -1.71
CA ILE A 88 1.55 -13.35 -2.87
C ILE A 88 2.96 -13.74 -3.33
N ARG A 89 3.91 -13.86 -2.40
CA ARG A 89 5.31 -14.22 -2.69
C ARG A 89 5.45 -15.63 -3.26
N ALA A 90 4.62 -16.58 -2.81
CA ALA A 90 4.56 -17.93 -3.35
C ALA A 90 4.16 -17.98 -4.84
N ARG A 91 3.63 -16.88 -5.39
CA ARG A 91 3.29 -16.69 -6.81
C ARG A 91 4.23 -15.69 -7.49
N SER A 92 5.41 -15.47 -6.92
CA SER A 92 6.39 -14.50 -7.40
C SER A 92 5.93 -13.03 -7.39
N GLY A 93 4.79 -12.73 -6.75
CA GLY A 93 4.24 -11.38 -6.73
C GLY A 93 5.17 -10.38 -6.03
N PHE A 94 5.20 -9.16 -6.57
CA PHE A 94 5.91 -8.04 -5.97
C PHE A 94 5.18 -7.53 -4.72
N VAL A 95 5.89 -7.40 -3.60
CA VAL A 95 5.34 -6.90 -2.34
C VAL A 95 6.19 -5.74 -1.80
N LEU A 96 5.58 -4.56 -1.69
CA LEU A 96 6.05 -3.44 -0.89
C LEU A 96 5.42 -3.52 0.52
N GLY A 97 6.20 -3.90 1.51
CA GLY A 97 5.77 -3.99 2.90
C GLY A 97 5.93 -2.67 3.63
N ILE A 98 4.86 -2.16 4.25
CA ILE A 98 4.93 -0.99 5.16
C ILE A 98 4.75 -1.51 6.58
N HIS A 99 5.79 -1.46 7.41
CA HIS A 99 5.80 -2.13 8.72
C HIS A 99 6.65 -1.43 9.77
N PHE A 100 6.50 -1.86 11.02
CA PHE A 100 7.21 -1.31 12.19
C PHE A 100 8.39 -2.17 12.67
N THR A 101 8.52 -3.39 12.14
CA THR A 101 9.60 -4.31 12.54
C THR A 101 10.97 -3.81 12.09
N GLU A 102 11.98 -3.94 12.94
CA GLU A 102 13.38 -3.65 12.64
C GLU A 102 13.89 -4.41 11.41
N GLN A 103 14.84 -3.78 10.71
CA GLN A 103 15.51 -4.33 9.53
C GLN A 103 16.15 -5.69 9.84
N GLY A 104 16.00 -6.64 8.93
CA GLY A 104 16.62 -7.97 9.07
C GLY A 104 15.77 -9.04 9.76
N LYS A 105 14.68 -8.70 10.44
CA LYS A 105 13.79 -9.69 11.10
C LYS A 105 12.76 -10.34 10.16
N ASN A 106 12.54 -9.75 8.99
CA ASN A 106 11.59 -10.18 7.96
C ASN A 106 12.31 -10.35 6.60
N GLN A 107 13.58 -10.75 6.63
CA GLN A 107 14.35 -11.01 5.40
C GLN A 107 13.53 -11.98 4.51
N ASP A 108 13.42 -11.63 3.24
CA ASP A 108 12.70 -12.36 2.17
C ASP A 108 11.16 -12.24 2.12
N LEU A 109 10.50 -11.63 3.11
CA LEU A 109 9.05 -11.42 3.05
C LEU A 109 8.63 -10.35 2.03
N PHE A 110 9.50 -9.36 1.82
CA PHE A 110 9.19 -8.20 1.00
C PHE A 110 10.15 -8.09 -0.19
N SER A 111 9.63 -7.67 -1.33
CA SER A 111 10.44 -7.26 -2.48
C SER A 111 11.09 -5.90 -2.22
N GLU A 112 10.36 -5.02 -1.53
CA GLU A 112 10.82 -3.73 -1.01
C GLU A 112 10.13 -3.46 0.33
N GLU A 113 10.78 -2.74 1.23
CA GLU A 113 10.23 -2.46 2.56
C GLU A 113 10.30 -0.98 2.92
N LEU A 114 9.29 -0.52 3.66
CA LEU A 114 9.21 0.78 4.31
C LEU A 114 9.12 0.53 5.82
N ILE A 115 10.28 0.65 6.48
CA ILE A 115 10.40 0.48 7.92
C ILE A 115 10.04 1.79 8.62
N LEU A 116 9.00 1.74 9.45
CA LEU A 116 8.50 2.84 10.24
C LEU A 116 9.02 2.75 11.68
N PRO A 117 9.19 3.88 12.38
CA PRO A 117 9.56 3.85 13.79
C PRO A 117 8.45 3.18 14.61
N ASN A 118 8.84 2.45 15.67
CA ASN A 118 7.88 1.87 16.60
C ASN A 118 6.99 2.97 17.21
N VAL A 119 5.68 2.75 17.17
CA VAL A 119 4.66 3.65 17.71
C VAL A 119 3.59 2.84 18.45
N PRO A 120 2.82 3.46 19.36
CA PRO A 120 1.69 2.80 19.99
C PRO A 120 0.73 2.22 18.94
N PRO A 121 0.17 1.00 19.15
CA PRO A 121 -0.69 0.35 18.15
C PRO A 121 -1.95 1.14 17.75
N LEU A 122 -2.39 2.10 18.58
CA LEU A 122 -3.49 3.01 18.26
C LEU A 122 -3.11 4.05 17.19
N ILE A 123 -1.83 4.45 17.15
CA ILE A 123 -1.31 5.48 16.24
C ILE A 123 -0.78 4.88 14.94
N ALA A 124 -0.35 3.61 14.97
CA ALA A 124 0.20 2.91 13.82
C ALA A 124 -0.62 3.04 12.51
N PRO A 125 -1.96 2.88 12.50
CA PRO A 125 -2.75 3.05 11.28
C PRO A 125 -2.66 4.46 10.68
N LEU A 126 -2.57 5.50 11.52
CA LEU A 126 -2.47 6.88 11.08
C LEU A 126 -1.12 7.16 10.41
N ILE A 127 -0.03 6.63 10.96
CA ILE A 127 1.29 6.77 10.33
C ILE A 127 1.28 6.11 8.96
N GLN A 128 0.74 4.89 8.86
CA GLN A 128 0.65 4.17 7.59
C GLN A 128 -0.24 4.88 6.55
N LEU A 129 -1.32 5.55 6.99
CA LEU A 129 -2.14 6.39 6.12
C LEU A 129 -1.33 7.52 5.49
N VAL A 130 -0.56 8.25 6.30
CA VAL A 130 0.31 9.33 5.83
C VAL A 130 1.36 8.80 4.85
N ILE A 131 1.93 7.61 5.11
CA ILE A 131 2.87 6.97 4.18
C ILE A 131 2.20 6.65 2.85
N GLY A 132 0.96 6.13 2.84
CA GLY A 132 0.19 5.90 1.62
C GLY A 132 -0.06 7.19 0.82
N GLN A 133 -0.41 8.29 1.50
CA GLN A 133 -0.59 9.60 0.88
C GLN A 133 0.72 10.12 0.25
N LEU A 134 1.84 10.03 0.98
CA LEU A 134 3.16 10.44 0.49
C LEU A 134 3.62 9.59 -0.69
N PHE A 135 3.35 8.28 -0.67
CA PHE A 135 3.67 7.39 -1.78
C PHE A 135 2.91 7.79 -3.06
N ALA A 136 1.61 8.09 -2.95
CA ALA A 136 0.82 8.61 -4.07
C ALA A 136 1.35 9.96 -4.58
N TYR A 137 1.65 10.90 -3.67
CA TYR A 137 2.23 12.21 -4.01
C TYR A 137 3.55 12.08 -4.76
N PHE A 138 4.49 11.28 -4.25
CA PHE A 138 5.80 11.09 -4.89
C PHE A 138 5.71 10.32 -6.21
N THR A 139 4.74 9.41 -6.34
CA THR A 139 4.47 8.72 -7.61
C THR A 139 3.94 9.70 -8.66
N ALA A 140 2.96 10.54 -8.29
CA ALA A 140 2.39 11.55 -9.17
C ALA A 140 3.42 12.58 -9.63
N THR A 141 4.25 13.09 -8.72
CA THR A 141 5.33 14.04 -9.05
C THR A 141 6.39 13.40 -9.95
N SER A 142 6.77 12.14 -9.71
CA SER A 142 7.67 11.38 -10.60
C SER A 142 7.09 11.21 -12.01
N LEU A 143 5.76 11.05 -12.11
CA LEU A 143 5.00 11.01 -13.36
C LEU A 143 4.67 12.39 -13.94
N LYS A 144 5.19 13.49 -13.36
CA LYS A 144 4.93 14.88 -13.76
C LYS A 144 3.44 15.24 -13.80
N ARG A 145 2.65 14.71 -12.87
CA ARG A 145 1.21 15.02 -12.71
C ARG A 145 1.00 16.26 -11.85
N ASN A 146 -0.10 16.98 -12.10
CA ASN A 146 -0.53 18.08 -11.24
C ASN A 146 -1.29 17.51 -10.04
N VAL A 147 -0.64 17.52 -8.88
CA VAL A 147 -1.20 16.95 -7.63
C VAL A 147 -2.27 17.86 -7.02
N ASP A 148 -2.16 19.18 -7.20
CA ASP A 148 -3.11 20.15 -6.63
C ASP A 148 -4.42 20.22 -7.42
N LYS A 149 -4.36 19.94 -8.72
CA LYS A 149 -5.51 19.93 -9.64
C LYS A 149 -5.51 18.65 -10.47
N PRO A 150 -5.84 17.49 -9.87
CA PRO A 150 -5.96 16.26 -10.63
C PRO A 150 -7.10 16.36 -11.65
N ARG A 151 -6.89 15.78 -12.84
CA ARG A 151 -7.86 15.84 -13.94
C ARG A 151 -9.21 15.28 -13.49
N SER A 152 -10.28 15.92 -13.95
CA SER A 152 -11.65 15.44 -13.78
C SER A 152 -12.12 15.27 -12.33
N LEU A 153 -11.47 15.95 -11.37
CA LEU A 153 -11.87 15.97 -9.97
C LEU A 153 -12.15 17.40 -9.50
N ALA A 154 -13.18 17.54 -8.66
CA ALA A 154 -13.51 18.77 -7.95
C ALA A 154 -13.28 18.56 -6.45
N LYS A 155 -12.93 19.63 -5.73
CA LYS A 155 -12.66 19.58 -4.28
C LYS A 155 -13.90 19.16 -3.46
N SER A 156 -15.09 19.48 -3.96
CA SER A 156 -16.38 19.03 -3.41
C SER A 156 -17.32 18.80 -4.59
N VAL A 157 -18.08 17.71 -4.54
CA VAL A 157 -19.10 17.41 -5.55
C VAL A 157 -20.40 18.06 -5.09
N THR A 158 -20.63 19.29 -5.51
CA THR A 158 -21.89 20.00 -5.28
C THR A 158 -22.72 19.94 -6.56
N VAL A 159 -23.56 18.91 -6.67
CA VAL A 159 -24.67 18.89 -7.64
C VAL A 159 -25.90 19.37 -6.89
N GLY A 160 -26.40 20.55 -7.26
CA GLY A 160 -27.73 21.00 -6.86
C GLY A 160 -28.79 20.36 -7.73
#